data_AF-A0A3B8S0H0-F1
#
_entry.id   AF-A0A3B8S0H0-F1
#
_cell.length_a   1.000
_cell.length_b   1.000
_cell.length_c   1.000
_cell.angle_alpha   90.00
_cell.angle_beta   90.00
_cell.angle_gamma   90.00
#
_symmetry.space_group_name_H-M   'P 1'
#
loop_
_entity.id
_entity.type
_entity.pdbx_description
1 polymer ?
#
loop_
_entity_poly.entity_id
_entity_poly.type
_entity_poly.pdbx_seq_one_letter_code
_entity_poly.pdbx_strand_id
1 'polypeptide(L)' 'MLTNDKDFGEIVFRQKLVSSGIILFRIKGQDTREKIKLLREVLISHKDRMSNRFVVIAKEKVRFTPI' A
#
# COMPACT_ATOMS: atom_id res chain seq x y z
N MET A 1 3.30 5.72 -20.21
CA MET A 1 3.24 4.72 -19.11
C MET A 1 1.85 4.78 -18.48
N LEU A 2 0.96 3.87 -18.89
CA LEU A 2 -0.36 3.73 -18.29
C LEU A 2 -0.20 2.87 -17.03
N THR A 3 -0.09 3.49 -15.87
CA THR A 3 -0.09 2.74 -14.61
C THR A 3 -1.51 2.33 -14.30
N ASN A 4 -1.71 1.03 -14.05
CA ASN A 4 -2.95 0.35 -13.64
C ASN A 4 -3.53 0.83 -12.29
N ASP A 5 -3.24 2.07 -11.91
CA ASP A 5 -3.28 2.62 -10.55
C ASP A 5 -3.80 4.08 -10.53
N LYS A 6 -4.02 4.69 -11.71
CA LYS A 6 -4.53 6.07 -11.79
C LYS A 6 -5.93 6.17 -11.22
N ASP A 7 -6.81 5.24 -11.58
CA ASP A 7 -8.19 5.22 -11.10
C ASP A 7 -8.28 4.76 -9.63
N PHE A 8 -7.41 3.85 -9.20
CA PHE A 8 -7.40 3.38 -7.80
C PHE A 8 -6.99 4.48 -6.84
N GLY A 9 -5.91 5.20 -7.15
CA GLY A 9 -5.49 6.37 -6.38
C GLY A 9 -6.57 7.46 -6.36
N GLU A 10 -7.22 7.72 -7.50
CA GLU A 10 -8.28 8.73 -7.58
C GLU A 10 -9.54 8.33 -6.82
N ILE A 11 -9.96 7.07 -6.86
CA ILE A 11 -11.10 6.55 -6.07
C ILE A 11 -10.83 6.66 -4.58
N VAL A 12 -9.66 6.20 -4.12
CA VAL A 12 -9.28 6.22 -2.71
C VAL A 12 -9.18 7.67 -2.19
N PHE A 13 -8.52 8.55 -2.96
CA PHE A 13 -8.27 9.92 -2.53
C PHE A 13 -9.51 10.80 -2.65
N ARG A 14 -10.34 10.62 -3.69
CA ARG A 14 -11.57 11.41 -3.87
C ARG A 14 -12.72 10.95 -2.98
N GLN A 15 -12.88 9.65 -2.76
CA GLN A 15 -14.06 9.18 -2.03
C GLN A 15 -13.91 9.34 -0.51
N LYS A 16 -12.70 9.63 0.01
CA LYS A 16 -12.41 9.75 1.47
C LYS A 16 -13.14 8.68 2.28
N LEU A 17 -13.31 7.49 1.71
CA LEU A 17 -14.02 6.40 2.33
C LEU A 17 -13.10 5.89 3.44
N VAL A 18 -13.38 6.43 4.62
CA VAL A 18 -12.86 6.15 5.96
C VAL A 18 -12.09 4.84 5.99
N SER A 19 -10.83 4.90 5.62
CA SER A 19 -9.95 3.74 5.65
C SER A 19 -8.87 4.11 6.63
N SER A 20 -8.92 3.48 7.80
CA SER A 20 -7.92 3.65 8.86
C SER A 20 -6.49 3.40 8.38
N GLY A 21 -6.32 2.79 7.20
CA GLY A 21 -5.11 2.75 6.39
C GLY A 21 -5.36 1.88 5.16
N ILE A 22 -4.78 2.23 4.00
CA ILE A 22 -4.87 1.42 2.77
C ILE A 22 -3.49 0.90 2.43
N ILE A 23 -3.38 -0.38 2.07
CA ILE A 23 -2.12 -0.99 1.66
C ILE A 23 -2.25 -1.52 0.23
N LEU A 24 -1.41 -1.03 -0.68
CA LEU A 24 -1.32 -1.47 -2.06
C LEU A 24 -0.01 -2.21 -2.32
N PHE A 25 -0.11 -3.45 -2.81
CA PHE A 25 1.05 -4.25 -3.21
C PHE A 25 1.41 -4.03 -4.68
N ARG A 26 2.58 -3.46 -4.94
CA ARG A 26 3.16 -3.27 -6.26
C ARG A 26 4.42 -4.11 -6.42
N ILE A 27 4.26 -5.42 -6.28
CA ILE A 27 5.34 -6.41 -6.47
C ILE A 27 5.08 -7.12 -7.80
N LYS A 28 6.04 -7.06 -8.73
CA LYS A 28 5.97 -7.81 -9.99
C LYS A 28 6.26 -9.28 -9.69
N GLY A 29 5.26 -10.14 -9.90
CA GLY A 29 5.35 -11.58 -9.65
C GLY A 29 4.18 -12.12 -8.83
N GLN A 30 3.96 -13.42 -8.92
CA GLN A 30 2.90 -14.13 -8.19
C GLN A 30 3.41 -14.86 -6.95
N ASP A 31 4.64 -14.65 -6.51
CA ASP A 31 5.13 -15.31 -5.30
C ASP A 31 4.41 -14.78 -4.06
N THR A 32 3.42 -15.55 -3.62
CA THR A 32 2.59 -15.26 -2.44
C THR A 32 3.42 -15.29 -1.16
N ARG A 33 4.49 -16.10 -1.08
CA ARG A 33 5.34 -16.16 0.12
C ARG A 33 6.13 -14.87 0.31
N GLU A 34 6.68 -14.31 -0.76
CA GLU A 34 7.34 -13.00 -0.69
C GLU A 34 6.37 -11.89 -0.25
N LYS A 35 5.14 -11.89 -0.80
CA LYS A 35 4.09 -10.93 -0.41
C LYS A 35 3.73 -11.03 1.06
N ILE A 36 3.54 -12.23 1.59
CA ILE A 36 3.22 -12.45 3.01
C ILE A 36 4.38 -12.00 3.90
N LYS A 37 5.63 -12.32 3.53
CA LYS A 37 6.80 -11.88 4.30
C LYS A 37 6.88 -10.36 4.38
N LEU A 38 6.78 -9.69 3.23
CA LEU A 38 6.80 -8.22 3.14
C LEU A 38 5.64 -7.58 3.89
N LEU A 39 4.42 -8.14 3.78
CA LEU A 39 3.27 -7.65 4.53
C LEU A 39 3.54 -7.70 6.04
N ARG A 40 4.05 -8.83 6.51
CA ARG A 40 4.30 -9.07 7.93
C ARG A 40 5.36 -8.12 8.48
N GLU A 41 6.45 -7.94 7.75
CA GLU A 41 7.51 -6.99 8.08
C GLU A 41 6.98 -5.55 8.13
N VAL A 42 6.19 -5.15 7.13
CA VAL A 42 5.63 -3.80 7.04
C VAL A 42 4.60 -3.53 8.15
N LEU A 43 3.75 -4.50 8.49
CA LEU A 43 2.78 -4.37 9.58
C LEU A 43 3.46 -4.30 10.96
N ILE A 44 4.56 -5.05 11.17
CA ILE A 44 5.28 -5.03 12.45
C ILE A 44 6.09 -3.75 12.60
N SER A 45 6.89 -3.40 11.58
CA SER A 45 7.83 -2.28 11.66
C SER A 45 7.18 -0.91 11.53
N HIS A 46 5.97 -0.83 10.97
CA HIS A 46 5.32 0.45 10.66
C HIS A 46 3.89 0.56 11.19
N LYS A 47 3.50 -0.28 12.16
CA LYS A 47 2.15 -0.29 12.76
C LYS A 47 1.63 1.11 13.09
N ASP A 48 2.47 1.92 13.74
CA ASP A 48 2.10 3.27 14.21
C ASP A 48 2.05 4.32 13.08
N ARG A 49 2.62 4.01 11.91
CA ARG A 49 2.65 4.89 10.73
C ARG A 49 1.58 4.53 9.69
N MET A 50 0.75 3.53 9.96
CA MET A 50 -0.30 3.03 9.05
C MET A 50 -1.59 3.84 9.16
N SER A 51 -1.86 4.41 10.33
CA SER A 51 -3.10 5.14 10.60
C SER A 51 -3.25 6.36 9.68
N ASN A 52 -4.39 6.46 8.99
CA ASN A 52 -4.70 7.52 8.01
C ASN A 52 -3.65 7.67 6.91
N ARG A 53 -2.97 6.58 6.52
CA ARG A 53 -2.01 6.62 5.42
C ARG A 53 -2.36 5.63 4.32
N PHE A 54 -2.05 6.05 3.11
CA PHE A 54 -1.98 5.21 1.93
C PHE A 54 -0.55 4.67 1.83
N VAL A 55 -0.42 3.36 1.96
CA VAL A 55 0.86 2.64 1.99
C VAL A 55 1.02 1.86 0.70
N VAL A 56 2.10 2.13 -0.04
CA VAL A 56 2.44 1.36 -1.24
C VAL A 56 3.67 0.52 -0.94
N ILE A 57 3.52 -0.80 -1.01
CA ILE A 57 4.59 -1.78 -0.83
C ILE A 57 5.07 -2.22 -2.21
N ALA A 58 6.27 -1.78 -2.59
CA ALA A 58 6.99 -2.28 -3.76
C ALA A 58 8.17 -3.15 -3.31
N LYS A 59 8.70 -3.98 -4.22
CA LYS A 59 9.76 -4.96 -3.91
C LYS A 59 10.96 -4.37 -3.15
N GLU A 60 11.33 -3.13 -3.45
CA GLU A 60 12.51 -2.46 -2.88
C GLU A 60 12.18 -1.30 -1.95
N LYS A 61 10.91 -0.88 -1.86
CA LYS A 61 10.55 0.32 -1.12
C LYS A 61 9.11 0.31 -0.64
N VAL A 62 8.92 0.88 0.54
CA VAL A 62 7.60 1.16 1.12
C VAL A 62 7.40 2.67 1.12
N ARG A 63 6.27 3.14 0.59
CA ARG A 63 5.90 4.56 0.59
C ARG A 63 4.69 4.77 1.46
N PHE A 64 4.73 5.82 2.28
CA PHE A 64 3.63 6.24 3.14
C PHE A 64 3.18 7.63 2.70
N THR A 65 1.94 7.74 2.24
CA THR A 65 1.33 9.00 1.83
C THR A 65 0.18 9.32 2.78
N PRO A 66 0.12 10.51 3.40
CA PRO A 66 -1.03 10.91 4.21
C PRO A 66 -2.31 10.98 3.34
N ILE A 67 -3.45 10.56 3.91
CA ILE A 67 -4.80 10.70 3.31
C ILE A 67 -5.55 11.83 4.03
#